data_AF-A0A351FTH1-F1
#
_entry.id   AF-A0A351FTH1-F1
#
_cell.length_a   1.000
_cell.length_b   1.000
_cell.length_c   1.000
_cell.angle_alpha   90.00
_cell.angle_beta   90.00
_cell.angle_gamma   90.00
#
_symmetry.space_group_name_H-M   'P 1'
#
loop_
_entity.id
_entity.type
_entity.pdbx_description
1 polymer ?
#
loop_
_entity_poly.entity_id
_entity_poly.type
_entity_poly.pdbx_seq_one_letter_code
_entity_poly.pdbx_strand_id
1 'polypeptide(L)' 'IEQAEALARRLQADVQDDPSRQVQRAYELVLGRPPTAQESTASVHVVHDHGLATLCRVLSNSNEFLFIP' A
#
# COMPACT_ATOMS: atom_id res chain seq x y z
N ILE A 1 -2.85 -12.36 7.72
CA ILE A 1 -2.74 -11.11 8.50
C ILE A 1 -1.26 -10.80 8.80
N GLU A 2 -0.49 -11.79 9.28
CA GLU A 2 0.94 -11.61 9.62
C GLU A 2 1.84 -11.07 8.49
N GLN A 3 1.64 -11.50 7.24
CA GLN A 3 2.45 -11.04 6.10
C GLN A 3 2.25 -9.54 5.77
N ALA A 4 1.01 -9.05 5.86
CA ALA A 4 0.69 -7.64 5.61
C ALA A 4 1.28 -6.73 6.70
N GLU A 5 1.25 -7.18 7.96
CA GLU A 5 1.87 -6.46 9.07
C GLU A 5 3.40 -6.46 8.98
N ALA A 6 4.01 -7.58 8.58
CA ALA A 6 5.45 -7.65 8.38
C ALA A 6 5.91 -6.70 7.25
N LEU A 7 5.14 -6.63 6.16
CA LEU A 7 5.39 -5.70 5.07
C LEU A 7 5.24 -4.24 5.53
N ALA A 8 4.18 -3.92 6.29
CA ALA A 8 3.97 -2.58 6.83
C ALA A 8 5.11 -2.15 7.76
N ARG A 9 5.57 -3.04 8.66
CA ARG A 9 6.74 -2.77 9.52
C ARG A 9 8.00 -2.50 8.71
N ARG A 10 8.24 -3.26 7.64
CA ARG A 10 9.38 -3.05 6.74
C ARG A 10 9.29 -1.70 6.03
N LEU A 11 8.11 -1.34 5.51
CA LEU A 11 7.89 -0.06 4.83
C LEU A 11 8.09 1.12 5.78
N GLN A 12 7.63 1.03 7.03
CA GLN A 12 7.88 2.07 8.04
C GLN A 12 9.38 2.28 8.31
N ALA A 13 10.16 1.20 8.32
CA ALA A 13 11.61 1.28 8.47
C ALA A 13 12.32 1.85 7.24
N ASP A 14 11.86 1.49 6.03
CA ASP A 14 12.54 1.83 4.76
C ASP A 14 12.26 3.27 4.29
N VAL A 15 11.08 3.84 4.55
CA VAL A 15 10.67 5.14 3.98
C VAL A 15 10.30 6.21 5.00
N GLN A 16 10.51 5.94 6.30
CA GLN A 16 10.09 6.80 7.41
C GLN A 16 8.58 7.14 7.32
N ASP A 17 8.11 8.14 8.07
CA ASP A 17 6.68 8.46 8.24
C ASP A 17 6.08 9.30 7.09
N ASP A 18 6.53 9.08 5.84
CA ASP A 18 5.98 9.73 4.63
C ASP A 18 4.94 8.81 3.95
N PRO A 19 3.64 9.09 4.06
CA PRO A 19 2.58 8.23 3.53
C PRO A 19 2.66 8.05 2.02
N SER A 20 3.08 9.08 1.27
CA SER A 20 3.16 9.03 -0.19
C SER A 20 4.25 8.07 -0.64
N ARG A 21 5.40 8.11 0.04
CA ARG A 21 6.52 7.19 -0.26
C ARG A 21 6.23 5.77 0.20
N GLN A 22 5.56 5.60 1.35
CA GLN A 22 5.12 4.29 1.83
C GLN A 22 4.15 3.62 0.84
N VAL A 23 3.17 4.38 0.31
CA VAL A 23 2.24 3.91 -0.73
C VAL A 23 3.00 3.47 -1.97
N GLN A 24 3.89 4.32 -2.49
CA GLN A 24 4.66 3.99 -3.70
C GLN A 24 5.48 2.71 -3.52
N ARG A 25 6.17 2.57 -2.38
CA ARG A 25 6.94 1.36 -2.09
C ARG A 25 6.07 0.12 -1.87
N ALA A 26 4.90 0.25 -1.26
CA ALA A 26 3.97 -0.87 -1.10
C ALA A 26 3.54 -1.43 -2.46
N TYR A 27 3.22 -0.55 -3.42
CA TYR A 27 2.85 -0.94 -4.78
C TYR A 27 4.00 -1.61 -5.53
N GLU A 28 5.21 -1.06 -5.45
CA GLU A 28 6.39 -1.66 -6.10
C GLU A 28 6.73 -3.04 -5.52
N LEU A 29 6.58 -3.23 -4.20
CA LEU A 29 6.89 -4.50 -3.55
C LEU A 29 5.81 -5.57 -3.75
N VAL A 30 4.53 -5.19 -3.82
CA VAL A 30 3.41 -6.14 -3.91
C VAL A 30 2.98 -6.38 -5.36
N LEU A 31 2.90 -5.33 -6.16
CA LEU A 31 2.38 -5.37 -7.53
C LEU A 31 3.48 -5.23 -8.60
N GLY A 32 4.73 -4.98 -8.22
CA GLY A 32 5.86 -4.85 -9.15
C GLY A 32 5.79 -3.61 -10.06
N ARG A 33 4.93 -2.64 -9.74
CA ARG A 33 4.76 -1.40 -10.50
C ARG A 33 4.48 -0.22 -9.56
N PRO A 34 4.75 1.03 -9.97
CA PRO A 34 4.29 2.20 -9.23
C PRO A 34 2.75 2.32 -9.28
N PRO A 35 2.14 2.97 -8.28
CA PRO A 35 0.73 3.31 -8.33
C PRO A 35 0.47 4.38 -9.41
N THR A 36 -0.71 4.35 -10.00
CA THR A 36 -1.23 5.49 -10.77
C THR A 36 -1.56 6.66 -9.84
N ALA A 37 -1.80 7.86 -10.39
CA ALA A 37 -2.15 9.03 -9.58
C ALA A 37 -3.43 8.80 -8.74
N GLN A 38 -4.45 8.17 -9.32
CA GLN A 38 -5.71 7.87 -8.64
C GLN A 38 -5.52 6.84 -7.52
N GLU A 39 -4.79 5.76 -7.81
CA GLU A 39 -4.44 4.73 -6.83
C GLU A 39 -3.63 5.30 -5.66
N SER A 40 -2.68 6.20 -5.96
CA SER A 40 -1.86 6.86 -4.96
C SER A 40 -2.71 7.70 -4.02
N THR A 41 -3.57 8.58 -4.56
CA THR A 41 -4.47 9.41 -3.75
C THR A 41 -5.40 8.58 -2.88
N ALA A 42 -6.04 7.55 -3.44
CA ALA A 42 -6.92 6.65 -2.69
C ALA A 42 -6.16 5.89 -1.58
N SER A 43 -4.95 5.41 -1.88
CA SER A 43 -4.13 4.66 -0.94
C SER A 43 -3.59 5.53 0.19
N VAL A 44 -3.23 6.79 -0.09
CA VAL A 44 -2.82 7.75 0.95
C VAL A 44 -3.98 8.00 1.92
N HIS A 45 -5.21 8.14 1.44
CA HIS A 45 -6.39 8.24 2.32
C HIS A 45 -6.55 6.98 3.18
N VAL A 46 -6.40 5.78 2.60
CA VAL A 46 -6.47 4.51 3.36
C VAL A 46 -5.37 4.44 4.44
N VAL A 47 -4.14 4.85 4.13
CA VAL A 47 -3.04 4.88 5.10
C VAL A 47 -3.33 5.87 6.22
N HIS A 48 -3.90 7.04 5.90
CA HIS A 48 -4.27 8.03 6.89
C HIS A 48 -5.40 7.54 7.81
N ASP A 49 -6.46 6.96 7.25
CA ASP A 49 -7.67 6.61 8.00
C ASP A 49 -7.57 5.25 8.71
N HIS A 50 -6.78 4.32 8.16
CA HIS A 50 -6.73 2.93 8.61
C HIS A 50 -5.31 2.37 8.80
N GLY A 51 -4.27 3.16 8.53
CA GLY A 51 -2.89 2.77 8.70
C GLY A 51 -2.31 1.90 7.56
N LEU A 52 -0.99 1.82 7.54
CA LEU A 52 -0.23 1.15 6.47
C LEU A 52 -0.49 -0.36 6.39
N ALA A 53 -0.74 -1.02 7.53
CA ALA A 53 -1.07 -2.45 7.55
C ALA A 53 -2.37 -2.76 6.78
N THR A 54 -3.34 -1.83 6.82
CA THR A 54 -4.59 -1.95 6.05
C THR A 54 -4.31 -1.84 4.56
N LEU A 55 -3.49 -0.89 4.12
CA LEU A 55 -3.06 -0.79 2.72
C LEU A 55 -2.35 -2.08 2.27
N CYS A 56 -1.38 -2.58 3.04
CA CYS A 56 -0.68 -3.83 2.70
C CYS A 56 -1.64 -5.00 2.58
N ARG A 57 -2.66 -5.07 3.45
CA ARG A 57 -3.70 -6.09 3.36
C ARG A 57 -4.54 -5.92 2.09
N VAL A 58 -4.97 -4.70 1.76
CA VAL A 58 -5.71 -4.43 0.52
C VAL A 58 -4.87 -4.88 -0.68
N LEU A 59 -3.64 -4.40 -0.82
CA LEU A 59 -2.77 -4.72 -1.95
C LEU A 59 -2.48 -6.23 -2.08
N SER A 60 -2.23 -6.93 -0.96
CA SER A 60 -2.00 -8.38 -0.99
C SER A 60 -3.28 -9.17 -1.31
N ASN A 61 -4.47 -8.62 -1.06
CA ASN A 61 -5.75 -9.26 -1.38
C ASN A 61 -6.35 -8.75 -2.70
N SER A 62 -5.80 -7.68 -3.30
CA SER A 62 -6.25 -7.09 -4.57
C SER A 62 -6.00 -7.97 -5.80
N ASN A 63 -5.54 -9.21 -5.62
CA ASN A 63 -5.46 -10.20 -6.70
C ASN A 63 -6.83 -10.60 -7.29
N GLU A 64 -7.95 -10.05 -6.81
CA GLU A 64 -9.28 -10.42 -7.31
C GLU A 64 -10.10 -9.34 -8.03
N PHE A 65 -9.66 -8.08 -8.19
CA PHE A 65 -10.48 -7.14 -8.98
C PHE A 65 -9.65 -6.13 -9.79
N LEU A 66 -9.56 -6.43 -11.09
CA LEU A 66 -9.76 -5.45 -12.16
C LEU A 66 -11.01 -4.61 -11.85
N PHE A 67 -10.89 -3.50 -11.11
CA PHE A 67 -11.86 -2.42 -11.25
C PHE A 67 -11.43 -1.55 -12.42
N ILE A 68 -11.74 -2.06 -13.62
CA ILE A 68 -12.02 -1.26 -14.81
C ILE A 68 -13.49 -1.55 -15.12
N PRO A 69 -14.40 -0.58 -15.29
CA PRO A 69 -14.39 0.87 -15.07
C PRO A 69 -15.30 1.37 -13.92
#